data_AF-A0A2A4WGG7-F1
#
_entry.id   AF-A0A2A4WGG7-F1
#
_cell.length_a   1.000
_cell.length_b   1.000
_cell.length_c   1.000
_cell.angle_alpha   90.00
_cell.angle_beta   90.00
_cell.angle_gamma   90.00
#
_symmetry.space_group_name_H-M   'P 1'
#
loop_
_entity.id
_entity.type
_entity.pdbx_description
1 polymer ?
#
loop_
_entity_poly.entity_id
_entity_poly.type
_entity_poly.pdbx_seq_one_letter_code
_entity_poly.pdbx_strand_id
1 'polypeptide(L)'
;MKAKDRRLLELRDTIAELSPTEAYELQQKGATLIDVRDNEEVAQGSPIGALRLGRSFLELKIEEQIPDTGQTLLIICAGGMRSLFAADGLQRMGYSDVRSVAGGFSRWKTEAQPFETPRMLDATARERYARHLSIPDIGDKGQLKLLDSKVLLIGAGGLGSPSAYYLAAAGVGTLGIIDDDVVDRSNLQRQILHTEDRIGMPKVESARIALEALNPDVKIVAHQTRIDSSNVEELFADYDVIVDGSDNLPTRYLINDACVKLKKPNVHAAVYRFEGQITVFWPDYQGEVRGSCYRCMFPEPPPPELAPSCAEAGVLGVMPGIFGLLQALETIKILLGIGTPLVGRMLHYDALSGEFMEMRAKANPSCRHCSDGAVFPGYEDYAQVCSSTPPLADDK
;
A
#
# COMPACT_ATOMS: atom_id res chain seq x y z
N MET A 1 7.16 -20.32 53.28
CA MET A 1 7.32 -19.60 51.99
C MET A 1 6.70 -20.44 50.88
N LYS A 2 5.80 -19.89 50.06
CA LYS A 2 5.15 -20.65 48.98
C LYS A 2 6.17 -20.99 47.88
N ALA A 3 5.93 -22.04 47.09
CA ALA A 3 6.84 -22.49 46.04
C ALA A 3 7.18 -21.38 45.03
N LYS A 4 6.16 -20.61 44.63
CA LYS A 4 6.31 -19.43 43.75
C LYS A 4 7.31 -18.42 44.30
N ASP A 5 7.17 -18.04 45.58
CA ASP A 5 7.98 -16.96 46.17
C ASP A 5 9.45 -17.39 46.30
N ARG A 6 9.69 -18.66 46.63
CA ARG A 6 11.04 -19.25 46.65
C ARG A 6 11.67 -19.22 45.26
N ARG A 7 10.92 -19.63 44.24
CA ARG A 7 11.41 -19.62 42.86
C ARG A 7 11.73 -18.21 42.38
N LEU A 8 10.90 -17.22 42.72
CA LEU A 8 11.16 -15.82 42.37
C LEU A 8 12.43 -15.27 43.04
N LEU A 9 12.72 -15.66 44.29
CA LEU A 9 13.96 -15.27 44.96
C LEU A 9 15.18 -15.87 44.26
N GLU A 10 15.15 -17.17 43.95
CA GLU A 10 16.22 -17.84 43.19
C GLU A 10 16.47 -17.14 41.84
N LEU A 11 15.40 -16.81 41.10
CA LEU A 11 15.53 -16.15 39.80
C LEU A 11 16.15 -14.77 39.89
N ARG A 12 15.88 -14.00 40.96
CA ARG A 12 16.48 -12.68 41.18
C ARG A 12 17.97 -12.74 41.51
N ASP A 13 18.42 -13.85 42.10
CA ASP A 13 19.85 -14.06 42.35
C ASP A 13 20.61 -14.43 41.06
N THR A 14 19.94 -15.04 40.08
CA THR A 14 20.57 -15.51 38.84
C THR A 14 20.37 -14.59 37.63
N ILE A 15 19.26 -13.86 37.57
CA ILE A 15 18.89 -13.01 36.43
C ILE A 15 19.10 -11.56 36.84
N ALA A 16 19.93 -10.85 36.08
CA ALA A 16 20.14 -9.43 36.30
C ALA A 16 18.83 -8.66 36.09
N GLU A 17 18.41 -7.91 37.11
CA GLU A 17 17.31 -6.96 37.00
C GLU A 17 17.84 -5.55 36.72
N LEU A 18 17.14 -4.81 35.86
CA LEU A 18 17.43 -3.42 35.51
C LEU A 18 16.25 -2.54 35.85
N SER A 19 16.50 -1.28 36.21
CA SER A 19 15.44 -0.26 36.23
C SER A 19 14.94 0.03 34.80
N PRO A 20 13.71 0.56 34.65
CA PRO A 20 13.22 1.04 33.35
C PRO A 20 14.17 2.03 32.66
N THR A 21 14.78 2.94 33.42
CA THR A 21 15.74 3.91 32.90
C THR A 21 16.98 3.22 32.30
N GLU A 22 17.62 2.31 33.04
CA GLU A 22 18.79 1.56 32.55
C GLU A 22 18.45 0.69 31.34
N ALA A 23 17.27 0.07 31.34
CA ALA A 23 16.79 -0.72 30.22
C ALA A 23 16.60 0.15 28.96
N TYR A 24 16.00 1.34 29.09
CA TYR A 24 15.86 2.27 27.98
C TYR A 24 17.23 2.75 27.44
N GLU A 25 18.18 3.07 28.32
CA GLU A 25 19.53 3.45 27.93
C GLU A 25 20.29 2.35 27.18
N LEU A 26 20.14 1.08 27.62
CA LEU A 26 20.73 -0.06 26.93
C LEU A 26 20.05 -0.32 25.58
N GLN A 27 18.73 -0.12 25.49
CA GLN A 27 18.01 -0.21 24.22
C GLN A 27 18.56 0.80 23.20
N GLN A 28 18.81 2.04 23.60
CA GLN A 28 19.43 3.06 22.73
C GLN A 28 20.86 2.70 22.30
N LYS A 29 21.53 1.80 23.03
CA LYS A 29 22.87 1.28 22.69
C LYS A 29 22.82 -0.01 21.85
N GLY A 30 21.64 -0.45 21.40
CA GLY A 30 21.46 -1.59 20.51
C GLY A 30 21.01 -2.90 21.19
N ALA A 31 20.68 -2.88 22.48
CA ALA A 31 20.04 -4.03 23.12
C ALA A 31 18.58 -4.19 22.65
N THR A 32 18.11 -5.43 22.50
CA THR A 32 16.74 -5.71 22.08
C THR A 32 15.82 -5.81 23.28
N LEU A 33 14.85 -4.89 23.37
CA LEU A 33 13.79 -4.94 24.38
C LEU A 33 12.63 -5.80 23.87
N ILE A 34 12.21 -6.80 24.65
CA ILE A 34 11.14 -7.74 24.30
C ILE A 34 9.99 -7.60 25.30
N ASP A 35 8.82 -7.21 24.80
CA ASP A 35 7.58 -7.14 25.56
C ASP A 35 6.83 -8.47 25.49
N VAL A 36 6.82 -9.21 26.60
CA VAL A 36 6.24 -10.56 26.69
C VAL A 36 4.78 -10.56 27.16
N ARG A 37 4.16 -9.39 27.24
CA ARG A 37 2.74 -9.23 27.54
C ARG A 37 1.86 -9.72 26.39
N ASP A 38 0.59 -9.97 26.67
CA ASP A 38 -0.37 -10.29 25.62
C ASP A 38 -0.78 -9.05 24.81
N ASN A 39 -1.53 -9.28 23.72
CA ASN A 39 -1.92 -8.21 22.80
C ASN A 39 -2.84 -7.17 23.47
N GLU A 40 -3.70 -7.57 24.40
CA GLU A 40 -4.62 -6.65 25.10
C GLU A 40 -3.85 -5.69 26.02
N GLU A 41 -2.87 -6.22 26.74
CA GLU A 41 -1.97 -5.43 27.58
C GLU A 41 -1.07 -4.49 26.75
N VAL A 42 -0.58 -4.95 25.60
CA VAL A 42 0.26 -4.17 24.67
C VAL A 42 -0.54 -3.06 24.00
N ALA A 43 -1.82 -3.28 23.71
CA ALA A 43 -2.73 -2.27 23.15
C ALA A 43 -2.90 -1.05 24.05
N GLN A 44 -2.61 -1.17 25.35
CA GLN A 44 -2.64 -0.07 26.33
C GLN A 44 -1.30 0.69 26.41
N GLY A 45 -0.36 0.36 25.54
CA GLY A 45 0.98 0.94 25.48
C GLY A 45 2.08 -0.11 25.64
N SER A 46 3.19 0.11 24.96
CA SER A 46 4.41 -0.70 25.00
C SER A 46 5.64 0.20 24.85
N PRO A 47 6.81 -0.12 25.45
CA PRO A 47 8.02 0.67 25.23
C PRO A 47 8.32 0.88 23.75
N ILE A 48 8.74 2.09 23.38
CA ILE A 48 9.04 2.42 21.98
C ILE A 48 10.10 1.48 21.44
N GLY A 49 9.85 0.87 20.27
CA GLY A 49 10.83 -0.01 19.61
C GLY A 49 11.01 -1.38 20.27
N ALA A 50 10.15 -1.77 21.21
CA ALA A 50 10.17 -3.12 21.76
C ALA A 50 9.66 -4.16 20.75
N LEU A 51 10.33 -5.31 20.68
CA LEU A 51 9.84 -6.51 20.02
C LEU A 51 8.68 -7.09 20.84
N ARG A 52 7.48 -7.13 20.27
CA ARG A 52 6.28 -7.63 20.96
C ARG A 52 6.14 -9.12 20.68
N LEU A 53 6.57 -9.93 21.63
CA LEU A 53 6.52 -11.38 21.51
C LEU A 53 5.93 -11.96 22.80
N GLY A 54 4.60 -12.13 22.78
CA GLY A 54 3.85 -12.61 23.94
C GLY A 54 4.40 -13.93 24.49
N ARG A 55 4.36 -14.06 25.82
CA ARG A 55 5.01 -15.15 26.57
C ARG A 55 4.75 -16.55 26.00
N SER A 56 3.54 -16.83 25.52
CA SER A 56 3.11 -18.14 25.00
C SER A 56 3.83 -18.56 23.70
N PHE A 57 4.41 -17.62 22.97
CA PHE A 57 5.12 -17.87 21.71
C PHE A 57 6.61 -17.59 21.80
N LEU A 58 7.10 -17.13 22.95
CA LEU A 58 8.46 -16.65 23.11
C LEU A 58 9.49 -17.71 22.69
N GLU A 59 9.49 -18.87 23.32
CA GLU A 59 10.43 -19.95 23.02
C GLU A 59 10.25 -20.53 21.62
N LEU A 60 9.07 -20.38 21.01
CA LEU A 60 8.78 -20.92 19.69
C LEU A 60 9.27 -20.02 18.56
N LYS A 61 9.36 -18.70 18.77
CA LYS A 61 9.63 -17.71 17.72
C LYS A 61 10.88 -16.88 17.93
N ILE A 62 11.52 -16.97 19.10
CA ILE A 62 12.63 -16.09 19.43
C ILE A 62 13.80 -16.24 18.45
N GLU A 63 14.15 -17.46 18.04
CA GLU A 63 15.28 -17.70 17.11
C GLU A 63 15.03 -17.14 15.70
N GLU A 64 13.77 -17.09 15.25
CA GLU A 64 13.40 -16.49 13.97
C GLU A 64 13.59 -14.97 13.99
N GLN A 65 13.34 -14.33 15.13
CA GLN A 65 13.43 -12.88 15.30
C GLN A 65 14.82 -12.43 15.72
N ILE A 66 15.50 -13.24 16.55
CA ILE A 66 16.80 -12.96 17.14
C ILE A 66 17.64 -14.24 17.09
N PRO A 67 18.30 -14.53 15.95
CA PRO A 67 19.13 -15.73 15.79
C PRO A 67 20.47 -15.65 16.55
N ASP A 68 20.94 -14.44 16.88
CA ASP A 68 22.17 -14.25 17.66
C ASP A 68 21.91 -14.38 19.17
N THR A 69 22.33 -15.51 19.75
CA THR A 69 22.20 -15.79 21.19
C THR A 69 23.17 -15.00 22.06
N GLY A 70 24.11 -14.26 21.45
CA GLY A 70 24.99 -13.30 22.11
C GLY A 70 24.38 -11.92 22.30
N GLN A 71 23.26 -11.62 21.62
CA GLN A 71 22.63 -10.29 21.72
C GLN A 71 22.07 -10.04 23.13
N THR A 72 22.31 -8.85 23.68
CA THR A 72 21.71 -8.44 24.95
C THR A 72 20.19 -8.29 24.80
N LEU A 73 19.45 -9.08 25.57
CA LEU A 73 17.99 -9.08 25.61
C LEU A 73 17.47 -8.48 26.91
N LEU A 74 16.55 -7.53 26.79
CA LEU A 74 15.86 -6.90 27.91
C LEU A 74 14.42 -7.38 27.90
N ILE A 75 13.95 -8.06 28.94
CA ILE A 75 12.61 -8.65 28.96
C ILE A 75 11.69 -7.84 29.87
N ILE A 76 10.56 -7.39 29.32
CA ILE A 76 9.56 -6.62 30.06
C ILE A 76 8.20 -7.32 30.05
N CYS A 77 7.52 -7.30 31.20
CA CYS A 77 6.12 -7.72 31.34
C CYS A 77 5.33 -6.62 32.08
N ALA A 78 4.10 -6.87 32.54
CA ALA A 78 3.35 -5.81 33.24
C ALA A 78 3.97 -5.35 34.57
N GLY A 79 4.58 -6.25 35.35
CA GLY A 79 5.00 -5.98 36.74
C GLY A 79 6.33 -6.62 37.17
N GLY A 80 7.14 -7.12 36.24
CA GLY A 80 8.48 -7.69 36.51
C GLY A 80 8.53 -9.19 36.84
N MET A 81 7.43 -9.82 37.27
CA MET A 81 7.47 -11.25 37.62
C MET A 81 7.53 -12.18 36.39
N ARG A 82 6.70 -11.96 35.37
CA ARG A 82 6.66 -12.81 34.17
C ARG A 82 7.95 -12.71 33.34
N SER A 83 8.58 -11.53 33.33
CA SER A 83 9.85 -11.29 32.64
C SER A 83 11.00 -12.09 33.25
N LEU A 84 11.03 -12.30 34.57
CA LEU A 84 12.02 -13.20 35.21
C LEU A 84 11.89 -14.65 34.71
N PHE A 85 10.68 -15.19 34.65
CA PHE A 85 10.46 -16.55 34.11
C PHE A 85 10.72 -16.66 32.61
N ALA A 86 10.44 -15.61 31.85
CA ALA A 86 10.78 -15.54 30.43
C ALA A 86 12.31 -15.52 30.24
N ALA A 87 13.02 -14.72 31.03
CA ALA A 87 14.47 -14.63 30.99
C ALA A 87 15.15 -15.96 31.38
N ASP A 88 14.67 -16.67 32.40
CA ASP A 88 15.13 -18.04 32.76
C ASP A 88 14.95 -19.01 31.57
N GLY A 89 13.80 -18.95 30.90
CA GLY A 89 13.52 -19.76 29.72
C GLY A 89 14.51 -19.50 28.59
N LEU A 90 14.76 -18.23 28.26
CA LEU A 90 15.69 -17.84 27.21
C LEU A 90 17.15 -18.19 27.55
N GLN A 91 17.58 -18.02 28.81
CA GLN A 91 18.92 -18.44 29.24
C GLN A 91 19.13 -19.95 29.08
N ARG A 92 18.10 -20.76 29.37
CA ARG A 92 18.15 -22.22 29.15
C ARG A 92 18.18 -22.61 27.68
N MET A 93 17.67 -21.76 26.80
CA MET A 93 17.79 -21.92 25.34
C MET A 93 19.17 -21.50 24.82
N GLY A 94 20.03 -20.90 25.65
CA GLY A 94 21.39 -20.52 25.30
C GLY A 94 21.62 -19.03 25.06
N TYR A 95 20.61 -18.18 25.27
CA TYR A 95 20.80 -16.72 25.24
C TYR A 95 21.63 -16.28 26.44
N SER A 96 22.80 -15.70 26.17
CA SER A 96 23.85 -15.51 27.18
C SER A 96 23.70 -14.23 28.03
N ASP A 97 23.14 -13.16 27.48
CA ASP A 97 22.88 -11.89 28.19
C ASP A 97 21.39 -11.54 28.15
N VAL A 98 20.63 -12.09 29.10
CA VAL A 98 19.19 -11.83 29.24
C VAL A 98 18.92 -11.19 30.60
N ARG A 99 18.23 -10.04 30.58
CA ARG A 99 17.97 -9.22 31.76
C ARG A 99 16.46 -8.96 31.90
N SER A 100 15.98 -8.84 33.13
CA SER A 100 14.57 -8.53 33.41
C SER A 100 14.39 -7.07 33.78
N VAL A 101 13.38 -6.40 33.23
CA VAL A 101 13.02 -5.03 33.63
C VAL A 101 12.22 -5.06 34.93
N ALA A 102 12.84 -4.59 36.01
CA ALA A 102 12.26 -4.57 37.35
C ALA A 102 10.99 -3.72 37.38
N GLY A 103 9.91 -4.25 37.95
CA GLY A 103 8.62 -3.57 38.02
C GLY A 103 7.86 -3.46 36.69
N GLY A 104 8.43 -3.96 35.60
CA GLY A 104 7.78 -4.08 34.30
C GLY A 104 7.27 -2.76 33.71
N PHE A 105 6.30 -2.86 32.82
CA PHE A 105 5.68 -1.72 32.13
C PHE A 105 4.92 -0.79 33.08
N SER A 106 4.44 -1.29 34.22
CA SER A 106 3.84 -0.44 35.25
C SER A 106 4.86 0.57 35.78
N ARG A 107 6.06 0.11 36.13
CA ARG A 107 7.15 0.99 36.58
C ARG A 107 7.70 1.84 35.44
N TRP A 108 7.78 1.30 34.22
CA TRP A 108 8.15 2.06 33.01
C TRP A 108 7.31 3.32 32.84
N LYS A 109 5.98 3.19 32.97
CA LYS A 109 5.06 4.33 32.92
C LYS A 109 5.23 5.29 34.09
N THR A 110 5.36 4.78 35.32
CA THR A 110 5.54 5.62 36.51
C THR A 110 6.83 6.43 36.46
N GLU A 111 7.90 5.87 35.89
CA GLU A 111 9.18 6.55 35.66
C GLU A 111 9.19 7.41 34.39
N ALA A 112 8.03 7.62 33.75
CA ALA A 112 7.85 8.43 32.55
C ALA A 112 8.80 8.06 31.40
N GLN A 113 9.19 6.78 31.29
CA GLN A 113 10.00 6.31 30.18
C GLN A 113 9.18 6.31 28.88
N PRO A 114 9.79 6.58 27.71
CA PRO A 114 9.05 6.66 26.45
C PRO A 114 8.32 5.35 26.11
N PHE A 115 7.05 5.47 25.75
CA PHE A 115 6.23 4.35 25.28
C PHE A 115 5.30 4.82 24.15
N GLU A 116 4.84 3.87 23.35
CA GLU A 116 3.89 4.08 22.26
C GLU A 116 2.66 3.22 22.48
N THR A 117 1.51 3.68 22.00
CA THR A 117 0.29 2.87 21.92
C THR A 117 0.21 2.31 20.50
N PRO A 118 0.59 1.03 20.29
CA PRO A 118 0.62 0.50 18.94
C PRO A 118 -0.78 0.43 18.34
N ARG A 119 -0.91 0.90 17.10
CA ARG A 119 -2.12 0.66 16.31
C ARG A 119 -2.27 -0.85 16.15
N MET A 120 -3.40 -1.39 16.59
CA MET A 120 -3.76 -2.79 16.41
C MET A 120 -5.07 -2.91 15.66
N LEU A 121 -5.27 -4.06 15.01
CA LEU A 121 -6.56 -4.42 14.44
C LEU A 121 -7.52 -4.79 15.57
N ASP A 122 -8.71 -4.18 15.57
CA ASP A 122 -9.79 -4.61 16.45
C ASP A 122 -10.37 -5.97 16.01
N ALA A 123 -11.30 -6.51 16.79
CA ALA A 123 -11.89 -7.82 16.51
C ALA A 123 -12.58 -7.90 15.14
N THR A 124 -13.29 -6.84 14.75
CA THR A 124 -14.03 -6.77 13.48
C THR A 124 -13.07 -6.75 12.29
N ALA A 125 -12.02 -5.93 12.34
CA ALA A 125 -10.99 -5.89 11.32
C ALA A 125 -10.23 -7.22 11.23
N ARG A 126 -9.91 -7.85 12.37
CA ARG A 126 -9.27 -9.18 12.37
C ARG A 126 -10.14 -10.25 11.73
N GLU A 127 -11.44 -10.25 12.00
CA GLU A 127 -12.40 -11.17 11.37
C GLU A 127 -12.47 -10.93 9.87
N ARG A 128 -12.67 -9.68 9.45
CA ARG A 128 -12.77 -9.27 8.04
C ARG A 128 -11.53 -9.67 7.23
N TYR A 129 -10.34 -9.37 7.76
CA TYR A 129 -9.07 -9.57 7.07
C TYR A 129 -8.36 -10.88 7.44
N ALA A 130 -9.02 -11.82 8.10
CA ALA A 130 -8.42 -13.05 8.61
C ALA A 130 -7.58 -13.83 7.56
N ARG A 131 -8.00 -13.78 6.29
CA ARG A 131 -7.26 -14.41 5.18
C ARG A 131 -5.96 -13.69 4.83
N HIS A 132 -5.93 -12.36 4.88
CA HIS A 132 -4.68 -11.58 4.73
C HIS A 132 -3.74 -11.82 5.90
N LEU A 133 -4.27 -11.87 7.13
CA LEU A 133 -3.46 -12.08 8.34
C LEU A 133 -2.73 -13.43 8.34
N SER A 134 -3.26 -14.43 7.62
CA SER A 134 -2.62 -15.73 7.47
C SER A 134 -1.49 -15.78 6.44
N ILE A 135 -1.34 -14.75 5.60
CA ILE A 135 -0.27 -14.66 4.58
C ILE A 135 0.96 -14.05 5.25
N PRO A 136 2.11 -14.75 5.32
CA PRO A 136 3.31 -14.27 6.00
C PRO A 136 3.80 -12.89 5.49
N ASP A 137 3.72 -12.65 4.19
CA ASP A 137 4.14 -11.39 3.55
C ASP A 137 3.20 -10.21 3.86
N ILE A 138 2.01 -10.46 4.42
CA ILE A 138 1.05 -9.43 4.82
C ILE A 138 0.99 -9.38 6.35
N GLY A 139 0.39 -10.37 6.99
CA GLY A 139 0.17 -10.39 8.44
C GLY A 139 -0.50 -9.13 8.98
N ASP A 140 -0.41 -8.92 10.29
CA ASP A 140 -0.95 -7.73 10.95
C ASP A 140 -0.29 -6.44 10.46
N LYS A 141 1.04 -6.45 10.25
CA LYS A 141 1.80 -5.27 9.82
C LYS A 141 1.39 -4.79 8.43
N GLY A 142 1.28 -5.71 7.47
CA GLY A 142 0.85 -5.41 6.11
C GLY A 142 -0.61 -4.96 6.07
N GLN A 143 -1.50 -5.59 6.83
CA GLN A 143 -2.90 -5.17 6.87
C GLN A 143 -3.06 -3.77 7.47
N LEU A 144 -2.33 -3.44 8.54
CA LEU A 144 -2.29 -2.08 9.10
C LEU A 144 -1.76 -1.08 8.07
N LYS A 145 -0.70 -1.44 7.33
CA LYS A 145 -0.15 -0.62 6.24
C LYS A 145 -1.21 -0.32 5.17
N LEU A 146 -2.00 -1.31 4.75
CA LEU A 146 -3.11 -1.10 3.83
C LEU A 146 -4.14 -0.12 4.42
N LEU A 147 -4.54 -0.30 5.68
CA LEU A 147 -5.49 0.59 6.38
C LEU A 147 -4.96 2.01 6.61
N ASP A 148 -3.64 2.20 6.55
CA ASP A 148 -2.98 3.51 6.59
C ASP A 148 -2.80 4.14 5.19
N SER A 149 -2.91 3.33 4.13
CA SER A 149 -2.63 3.75 2.75
C SER A 149 -3.79 4.50 2.11
N LYS A 150 -3.44 5.39 1.17
CA LYS A 150 -4.38 6.20 0.39
C LYS A 150 -4.14 5.99 -1.10
N VAL A 151 -5.18 5.57 -1.83
CA VAL A 151 -5.11 5.36 -3.28
C VAL A 151 -6.08 6.28 -3.99
N LEU A 152 -5.63 6.92 -5.07
CA LEU A 152 -6.48 7.72 -5.94
C LEU A 152 -6.81 6.94 -7.22
N LEU A 153 -8.08 6.72 -7.48
CA LEU A 153 -8.58 6.13 -8.72
C LEU A 153 -9.04 7.25 -9.65
N ILE A 154 -8.47 7.29 -10.86
CA ILE A 154 -8.91 8.20 -11.92
C ILE A 154 -9.90 7.45 -12.81
N GLY A 155 -11.18 7.81 -12.66
CA GLY A 155 -12.32 7.14 -13.29
C GLY A 155 -12.96 6.10 -12.39
N ALA A 156 -14.28 6.13 -12.32
CA ALA A 156 -15.15 5.12 -11.71
C ALA A 156 -15.76 4.16 -12.76
N GLY A 157 -15.22 4.18 -13.98
CA GLY A 157 -15.71 3.40 -15.13
C GLY A 157 -15.31 1.93 -15.11
N GLY A 158 -15.06 1.36 -16.30
CA GLY A 158 -14.90 -0.09 -16.46
C GLY A 158 -13.64 -0.65 -15.79
N LEU A 159 -12.53 0.08 -15.84
CA LEU A 159 -11.28 -0.28 -15.15
C LEU A 159 -11.35 0.06 -13.66
N GLY A 160 -11.79 1.29 -13.34
CA GLY A 160 -11.88 1.76 -11.97
C GLY A 160 -12.85 0.95 -11.10
N SER A 161 -13.93 0.41 -11.67
CA SER A 161 -14.91 -0.39 -10.95
C SER A 161 -14.33 -1.61 -10.21
N PRO A 162 -13.78 -2.62 -10.90
CA PRO A 162 -13.16 -3.77 -10.25
C PRO A 162 -11.96 -3.38 -9.38
N SER A 163 -11.17 -2.37 -9.77
CA SER A 163 -10.04 -1.90 -8.94
C SER A 163 -10.52 -1.39 -7.59
N ALA A 164 -11.51 -0.50 -7.58
CA ALA A 164 -12.03 0.08 -6.35
C ALA A 164 -12.65 -0.98 -5.44
N TYR A 165 -13.40 -1.93 -6.00
CA TYR A 165 -13.97 -3.05 -5.25
C TYR A 165 -12.91 -3.84 -4.48
N TYR A 166 -11.85 -4.26 -5.16
CA TYR A 166 -10.83 -5.10 -4.53
C TYR A 166 -9.90 -4.32 -3.61
N LEU A 167 -9.63 -3.04 -3.89
CA LEU A 167 -8.87 -2.18 -2.97
C LEU A 167 -9.67 -1.89 -1.69
N ALA A 168 -10.98 -1.63 -1.80
CA ALA A 168 -11.85 -1.46 -0.64
C ALA A 168 -11.98 -2.77 0.15
N ALA A 169 -12.20 -3.91 -0.53
CA ALA A 169 -12.27 -5.22 0.12
C ALA A 169 -10.95 -5.59 0.83
N ALA A 170 -9.81 -5.22 0.25
CA ALA A 170 -8.49 -5.44 0.84
C ALA A 170 -8.21 -4.55 2.06
N GLY A 171 -9.03 -3.53 2.31
CA GLY A 171 -8.87 -2.60 3.42
C GLY A 171 -7.83 -1.52 3.16
N VAL A 172 -7.71 -1.03 1.93
CA VAL A 172 -6.97 0.23 1.67
C VAL A 172 -7.72 1.35 2.36
N GLY A 173 -7.08 2.03 3.31
CA GLY A 173 -7.74 2.90 4.28
C GLY A 173 -8.50 4.08 3.70
N THR A 174 -7.97 4.69 2.63
CA THR A 174 -8.67 5.76 1.91
C THR A 174 -8.63 5.51 0.41
N LEU A 175 -9.80 5.58 -0.24
CA LEU A 175 -9.92 5.59 -1.69
C LEU A 175 -10.47 6.94 -2.15
N GLY A 176 -9.66 7.71 -2.85
CA GLY A 176 -10.12 8.85 -3.63
C GLY A 176 -10.62 8.37 -4.98
N ILE A 177 -11.74 8.88 -5.45
CA ILE A 177 -12.30 8.53 -6.76
C ILE A 177 -12.63 9.82 -7.49
N ILE A 178 -11.99 10.05 -8.64
CA ILE A 178 -12.25 11.20 -9.51
C ILE A 178 -13.05 10.73 -10.72
N ASP A 179 -14.23 11.30 -10.93
CA ASP A 179 -15.03 11.10 -12.13
C ASP A 179 -16.05 12.24 -12.24
N ASP A 180 -16.19 12.84 -13.42
CA ASP A 180 -17.15 13.92 -13.70
C ASP A 180 -18.46 13.44 -14.31
N ASP A 181 -18.54 12.17 -14.71
CA ASP A 181 -19.73 11.62 -15.36
C ASP A 181 -20.82 11.20 -14.37
N VAL A 182 -21.98 10.91 -14.94
CA VAL A 182 -23.09 10.22 -14.28
C VAL A 182 -23.21 8.77 -14.77
N VAL A 183 -23.88 7.93 -13.98
CA VAL A 183 -24.18 6.55 -14.35
C VAL A 183 -25.11 6.51 -15.57
N ASP A 184 -24.70 5.79 -16.61
CA ASP A 184 -25.47 5.58 -17.81
C ASP A 184 -25.76 4.09 -18.07
N ARG A 185 -26.96 3.79 -18.58
CA ARG A 185 -27.41 2.42 -18.85
C ARG A 185 -26.47 1.67 -19.81
N SER A 186 -25.96 2.34 -20.85
CA SER A 186 -25.06 1.73 -21.85
C SER A 186 -23.72 1.29 -21.26
N ASN A 187 -23.39 1.79 -20.08
CA ASN A 187 -22.13 1.57 -19.39
C ASN A 187 -22.21 0.38 -18.40
N LEU A 188 -23.42 -0.02 -17.98
CA LEU A 188 -23.65 -1.07 -16.98
C LEU A 188 -23.16 -2.47 -17.40
N GLN A 189 -22.93 -2.72 -18.70
CA GLN A 189 -22.35 -3.98 -19.18
C GLN A 189 -20.89 -4.22 -18.73
N ARG A 190 -20.20 -3.17 -18.23
CA ARG A 190 -18.80 -3.24 -17.76
C ARG A 190 -18.48 -2.45 -16.49
N GLN A 191 -19.33 -1.50 -16.08
CA GLN A 191 -19.10 -0.64 -14.92
C GLN A 191 -19.84 -1.17 -13.69
N ILE A 192 -19.29 -2.22 -13.09
CA ILE A 192 -19.97 -3.03 -12.07
C ILE A 192 -20.15 -2.33 -10.71
N LEU A 193 -19.54 -1.15 -10.47
CA LEU A 193 -19.85 -0.31 -9.30
C LEU A 193 -21.28 0.26 -9.34
N HIS A 194 -21.85 0.32 -10.54
CA HIS A 194 -23.11 1.00 -10.79
C HIS A 194 -24.22 -0.01 -11.06
N THR A 195 -25.44 0.38 -10.77
CA THR A 195 -26.63 -0.45 -10.93
C THR A 195 -27.75 0.33 -11.59
N GLU A 196 -28.77 -0.39 -12.05
CA GLU A 196 -29.93 0.13 -12.77
C GLU A 196 -30.68 1.23 -11.98
N ASP A 197 -30.80 1.08 -10.66
CA ASP A 197 -31.46 2.03 -9.76
C ASP A 197 -30.67 3.33 -9.54
N ARG A 198 -29.39 3.38 -9.94
CA ARG A 198 -28.50 4.54 -9.78
C ARG A 198 -28.23 5.29 -11.09
N ILE A 199 -28.95 4.99 -12.18
CA ILE A 199 -28.83 5.73 -13.45
C ILE A 199 -29.07 7.23 -13.21
N GLY A 200 -28.21 8.08 -13.77
CA GLY A 200 -28.24 9.54 -13.61
C GLY A 200 -27.56 10.07 -12.34
N MET A 201 -27.18 9.20 -11.40
CA MET A 201 -26.38 9.57 -10.23
C MET A 201 -24.93 9.86 -10.65
N PRO A 202 -24.22 10.84 -10.04
CA PRO A 202 -22.78 10.98 -10.23
C PRO A 202 -22.05 9.66 -9.98
N LYS A 203 -21.14 9.27 -10.87
CA LYS A 203 -20.45 7.96 -10.76
C LYS A 203 -19.68 7.84 -9.44
N VAL A 204 -19.00 8.90 -9.01
CA VAL A 204 -18.28 8.93 -7.73
C VAL A 204 -19.18 8.67 -6.53
N GLU A 205 -20.42 9.14 -6.57
CA GLU A 205 -21.39 8.94 -5.49
C GLU A 205 -21.96 7.52 -5.52
N SER A 206 -22.30 7.01 -6.72
CA SER A 206 -22.68 5.60 -6.87
C SER A 206 -21.56 4.66 -6.41
N ALA A 207 -20.30 5.00 -6.69
CA ALA A 207 -19.15 4.22 -6.25
C ALA A 207 -19.02 4.24 -4.73
N ARG A 208 -19.15 5.42 -4.12
CA ARG A 208 -19.13 5.62 -2.66
C ARG A 208 -20.14 4.71 -1.96
N ILE A 209 -21.40 4.74 -2.39
CA ILE A 209 -22.46 3.88 -1.85
C ILE A 209 -22.09 2.40 -1.92
N ALA A 210 -21.61 1.94 -3.09
CA ALA A 210 -21.28 0.53 -3.30
C ALA A 210 -20.09 0.07 -2.42
N LEU A 211 -19.07 0.90 -2.28
CA LEU A 211 -17.84 0.55 -1.57
C LEU A 211 -17.99 0.65 -0.04
N GLU A 212 -18.70 1.67 0.46
CA GLU A 212 -19.01 1.77 1.89
C GLU A 212 -19.92 0.62 2.36
N ALA A 213 -20.85 0.17 1.50
CA ALA A 213 -21.67 -1.01 1.79
C ALA A 213 -20.84 -2.31 1.84
N LEU A 214 -19.76 -2.41 1.06
CA LEU A 214 -18.84 -3.54 1.08
C LEU A 214 -17.93 -3.52 2.32
N ASN A 215 -17.34 -2.36 2.60
CA ASN A 215 -16.39 -2.18 3.67
C ASN A 215 -16.53 -0.80 4.33
N PRO A 216 -17.29 -0.68 5.44
CA PRO A 216 -17.56 0.59 6.09
C PRO A 216 -16.33 1.20 6.80
N ASP A 217 -15.26 0.42 6.97
CA ASP A 217 -14.02 0.87 7.62
C ASP A 217 -13.11 1.66 6.66
N VAL A 218 -13.42 1.63 5.36
CA VAL A 218 -12.66 2.33 4.32
C VAL A 218 -13.28 3.71 4.06
N LYS A 219 -12.45 4.76 4.11
CA LYS A 219 -12.87 6.12 3.77
C LYS A 219 -12.91 6.29 2.26
N ILE A 220 -14.09 6.58 1.71
CA ILE A 220 -14.23 6.92 0.31
C ILE A 220 -14.33 8.45 0.15
N VAL A 221 -13.48 9.03 -0.70
CA VAL A 221 -13.47 10.46 -1.01
C VAL A 221 -13.91 10.64 -2.46
N ALA A 222 -15.13 11.15 -2.64
CA ALA A 222 -15.71 11.41 -3.95
C ALA A 222 -15.28 12.79 -4.48
N HIS A 223 -14.56 12.81 -5.60
CA HIS A 223 -14.14 14.01 -6.30
C HIS A 223 -14.93 14.14 -7.60
N GLN A 224 -16.12 14.75 -7.53
CA GLN A 224 -16.95 14.98 -8.72
C GLN A 224 -16.42 16.19 -9.52
N THR A 225 -15.28 16.02 -10.17
CA THR A 225 -14.63 17.07 -10.95
C THR A 225 -13.93 16.50 -12.16
N ARG A 226 -13.87 17.30 -13.23
CA ARG A 226 -12.95 17.05 -14.34
C ARG A 226 -11.54 17.33 -13.84
N ILE A 227 -10.61 16.43 -14.14
CA ILE A 227 -9.19 16.64 -13.87
C ILE A 227 -8.55 17.46 -14.99
N ASP A 228 -7.78 18.48 -14.62
CA ASP A 228 -7.03 19.35 -15.52
C ASP A 228 -5.72 19.83 -14.89
N SER A 229 -4.93 20.61 -15.62
CA SER A 229 -3.64 21.12 -15.16
C SER A 229 -3.73 22.09 -13.98
N SER A 230 -4.90 22.68 -13.71
CA SER A 230 -5.09 23.62 -12.60
C SER A 230 -5.36 22.93 -11.26
N ASN A 231 -5.86 21.69 -11.27
CA ASN A 231 -6.27 20.97 -10.06
C ASN A 231 -5.51 19.64 -9.82
N VAL A 232 -4.81 19.11 -10.82
CA VAL A 232 -4.20 17.77 -10.74
C VAL A 232 -3.20 17.62 -9.57
N GLU A 233 -2.37 18.63 -9.31
CA GLU A 233 -1.35 18.53 -8.26
C GLU A 233 -1.98 18.44 -6.87
N GLU A 234 -3.00 19.27 -6.59
CA GLU A 234 -3.73 19.27 -5.32
C GLU A 234 -4.47 17.94 -5.11
N LEU A 235 -5.16 17.46 -6.14
CA LEU A 235 -5.90 16.20 -6.09
C LEU A 235 -4.99 15.00 -5.81
N PHE A 236 -3.74 15.03 -6.28
CA PHE A 236 -2.80 13.91 -6.15
C PHE A 236 -2.00 13.96 -4.85
N ALA A 237 -1.79 15.15 -4.28
CA ALA A 237 -0.81 15.41 -3.22
C ALA A 237 -0.87 14.41 -2.06
N ASP A 238 -2.07 14.10 -1.58
CA ASP A 238 -2.29 13.29 -0.38
C ASP A 238 -2.35 11.77 -0.61
N TYR A 239 -2.21 11.29 -1.86
CA TYR A 239 -2.37 9.86 -2.18
C TYR A 239 -1.03 9.17 -2.46
N ASP A 240 -0.88 7.93 -2.00
CA ASP A 240 0.38 7.17 -2.12
C ASP A 240 0.55 6.57 -3.51
N VAL A 241 -0.55 6.10 -4.12
CA VAL A 241 -0.56 5.44 -5.43
C VAL A 241 -1.71 5.98 -6.27
N ILE A 242 -1.45 6.21 -7.56
CA ILE A 242 -2.45 6.63 -8.54
C ILE A 242 -2.80 5.42 -9.42
N VAL A 243 -4.10 5.12 -9.54
CA VAL A 243 -4.63 4.07 -10.40
C VAL A 243 -5.33 4.74 -11.58
N ASP A 244 -4.75 4.60 -12.76
CA ASP A 244 -5.23 5.24 -13.98
C ASP A 244 -6.25 4.35 -14.70
N GLY A 245 -7.54 4.62 -14.47
CA GLY A 245 -8.66 4.02 -15.18
C GLY A 245 -9.19 4.88 -16.32
N SER A 246 -8.42 5.86 -16.80
CA SER A 246 -8.86 6.82 -17.81
C SER A 246 -8.94 6.21 -19.22
N ASP A 247 -9.95 6.64 -19.97
CA ASP A 247 -10.30 6.10 -21.28
C ASP A 247 -9.97 7.04 -22.45
N ASN A 248 -9.35 8.19 -22.17
CA ASN A 248 -8.96 9.18 -23.17
C ASN A 248 -7.48 9.58 -23.04
N LEU A 249 -6.86 9.94 -24.16
CA LEU A 249 -5.44 10.29 -24.21
C LEU A 249 -5.07 11.55 -23.43
N PRO A 250 -5.80 12.69 -23.53
CA PRO A 250 -5.44 13.90 -22.79
C PRO A 250 -5.25 13.64 -21.29
N THR A 251 -6.18 12.90 -20.68
CA THR A 251 -6.13 12.56 -19.26
C THR A 251 -4.93 11.65 -18.95
N ARG A 252 -4.58 10.68 -19.80
CA ARG A 252 -3.40 9.81 -19.60
C ARG A 252 -2.09 10.60 -19.55
N TYR A 253 -1.91 11.57 -20.45
CA TYR A 253 -0.73 12.43 -20.44
C TYR A 253 -0.68 13.32 -19.21
N LEU A 254 -1.82 13.93 -18.83
CA LEU A 254 -1.93 14.73 -17.62
C LEU A 254 -1.59 13.93 -16.35
N ILE A 255 -2.19 12.75 -16.17
CA ILE A 255 -1.92 11.85 -15.04
C ILE A 255 -0.45 11.48 -15.00
N ASN A 256 0.13 11.11 -16.14
CA ASN A 256 1.54 10.78 -16.23
C ASN A 256 2.42 11.94 -15.76
N ASP A 257 2.22 13.12 -16.33
CA ASP A 257 3.08 14.27 -16.09
C ASP A 257 2.99 14.72 -14.62
N ALA A 258 1.80 14.65 -14.02
CA ALA A 258 1.62 14.87 -12.59
C ALA A 258 2.29 13.80 -11.73
N CYS A 259 2.18 12.52 -12.07
CA CYS A 259 2.88 11.44 -11.36
C CYS A 259 4.40 11.59 -11.43
N VAL A 260 4.95 12.01 -12.57
CA VAL A 260 6.39 12.32 -12.71
C VAL A 260 6.77 13.48 -11.79
N LYS A 261 6.02 14.59 -11.84
CA LYS A 261 6.27 15.79 -11.03
C LYS A 261 6.22 15.50 -9.53
N LEU A 262 5.23 14.73 -9.09
CA LEU A 262 4.96 14.41 -7.69
C LEU A 262 5.66 13.13 -7.22
N LYS A 263 6.43 12.46 -8.10
CA LYS A 263 7.14 11.21 -7.83
C LYS A 263 6.23 10.06 -7.36
N LYS A 264 4.98 10.03 -7.85
CA LYS A 264 3.99 9.02 -7.47
C LYS A 264 3.98 7.86 -8.47
N PRO A 265 3.79 6.61 -8.01
CA PRO A 265 3.55 5.50 -8.90
C PRO A 265 2.18 5.65 -9.59
N ASN A 266 2.18 5.46 -10.91
CA ASN A 266 0.98 5.37 -11.75
C ASN A 266 0.78 3.92 -12.21
N VAL A 267 -0.25 3.26 -11.69
CA VAL A 267 -0.67 1.92 -12.13
C VAL A 267 -1.62 2.07 -13.32
N HIS A 268 -1.04 1.99 -14.51
CA HIS A 268 -1.73 2.28 -15.76
C HIS A 268 -2.19 1.01 -16.47
N ALA A 269 -3.46 0.99 -16.88
CA ALA A 269 -3.99 -0.02 -17.77
C ALA A 269 -4.76 0.60 -18.94
N ALA A 270 -4.78 -0.11 -20.07
CA ALA A 270 -5.56 0.26 -21.24
C ALA A 270 -6.14 -1.00 -21.88
N VAL A 271 -7.36 -0.89 -22.41
CA VAL A 271 -8.07 -1.99 -23.07
C VAL A 271 -8.61 -1.52 -24.41
N TYR A 272 -8.63 -2.42 -25.38
CA TYR A 272 -9.12 -2.16 -26.73
C TYR A 272 -9.70 -3.45 -27.30
N ARG A 273 -11.00 -3.45 -27.62
CA ARG A 273 -11.72 -4.63 -28.15
C ARG A 273 -11.56 -5.88 -27.26
N PHE A 274 -10.68 -6.80 -27.64
CA PHE A 274 -10.39 -8.09 -27.00
C PHE A 274 -9.00 -8.13 -26.36
N GLU A 275 -8.28 -7.02 -26.36
CA GLU A 275 -6.91 -6.92 -25.87
C GLU A 275 -6.82 -5.91 -24.73
N GLY A 276 -5.78 -6.06 -23.93
CA GLY A 276 -5.40 -5.02 -22.99
C GLY A 276 -3.95 -5.12 -22.56
N GLN A 277 -3.52 -4.08 -21.85
CA GLN A 277 -2.17 -3.97 -21.32
C GLN A 277 -2.15 -3.27 -19.96
N ILE A 278 -1.18 -3.63 -19.14
CA ILE A 278 -0.92 -3.00 -17.83
C ILE A 278 0.58 -2.84 -17.60
N THR A 279 0.96 -1.73 -16.98
CA THR A 279 2.32 -1.45 -16.50
C THR A 279 2.26 -0.51 -15.30
N VAL A 280 3.39 -0.36 -14.59
CA VAL A 280 3.54 0.63 -13.53
C VAL A 280 4.56 1.67 -13.98
N PHE A 281 4.08 2.88 -14.26
CA PHE A 281 4.94 4.02 -14.54
C PHE A 281 5.34 4.69 -13.23
N TRP A 282 6.61 4.55 -12.86
CA TRP A 282 7.14 5.08 -11.60
C TRP A 282 8.62 5.43 -11.74
N PRO A 283 8.97 6.62 -12.26
CA PRO A 283 10.36 7.00 -12.46
C PRO A 283 11.21 7.04 -11.20
N ASP A 284 10.60 7.34 -10.05
CA ASP A 284 11.28 7.41 -8.74
C ASP A 284 11.44 6.04 -8.07
N TYR A 285 11.06 4.94 -8.75
CA TYR A 285 11.17 3.58 -8.24
C TYR A 285 12.62 3.21 -7.90
N GLN A 286 12.85 2.77 -6.65
CA GLN A 286 14.17 2.41 -6.10
C GLN A 286 14.47 0.90 -6.21
N GLY A 287 14.01 0.24 -7.28
CA GLY A 287 14.28 -1.17 -7.53
C GLY A 287 15.46 -1.41 -8.48
N GLU A 288 15.61 -2.66 -8.92
CA GLU A 288 16.72 -3.08 -9.78
C GLU A 288 16.69 -2.47 -11.19
N VAL A 289 15.52 -2.02 -11.63
CA VAL A 289 15.32 -1.40 -12.95
C VAL A 289 14.93 0.06 -12.79
N ARG A 290 15.48 0.92 -13.65
CA ARG A 290 15.05 2.32 -13.76
C ARG A 290 13.60 2.37 -14.26
N GLY A 291 12.73 3.01 -13.48
CA GLY A 291 11.33 3.17 -13.84
C GLY A 291 11.12 4.12 -15.01
N SER A 292 10.15 3.80 -15.86
CA SER A 292 9.72 4.63 -16.99
C SER A 292 8.52 5.51 -16.60
N CYS A 293 8.34 6.60 -17.34
CA CYS A 293 7.05 7.30 -17.41
C CYS A 293 6.33 6.93 -18.72
N TYR A 294 5.05 7.25 -18.83
CA TYR A 294 4.25 7.03 -20.05
C TYR A 294 4.94 7.61 -21.29
N ARG A 295 5.51 8.82 -21.15
CA ARG A 295 6.26 9.51 -22.22
C ARG A 295 7.59 8.88 -22.62
N CYS A 296 8.11 7.92 -21.86
CA CYS A 296 9.23 7.11 -22.34
C CYS A 296 8.82 6.20 -23.50
N MET A 297 7.56 5.77 -23.52
CA MET A 297 6.99 4.90 -24.55
C MET A 297 6.25 5.69 -25.62
N PHE A 298 5.52 6.73 -25.20
CA PHE A 298 4.70 7.57 -26.07
C PHE A 298 5.10 9.04 -25.88
N PRO A 299 6.19 9.52 -26.51
CA PRO A 299 6.76 10.84 -26.21
C PRO A 299 5.79 11.99 -26.44
N GLU A 300 5.02 11.91 -27.53
CA GLU A 300 4.06 12.93 -27.96
C GLU A 300 2.68 12.29 -28.22
N PRO A 301 1.59 13.01 -27.92
CA PRO A 301 0.25 12.55 -28.23
C PRO A 301 0.09 12.25 -29.73
N PRO A 302 -0.53 11.12 -30.12
CA PRO A 302 -0.85 10.86 -31.51
C PRO A 302 -1.91 11.86 -32.02
N PRO A 303 -1.98 12.11 -33.34
CA PRO A 303 -3.07 12.87 -33.94
C PRO A 303 -4.44 12.28 -33.56
N PRO A 304 -5.47 13.12 -33.37
CA PRO A 304 -6.80 12.67 -32.91
C PRO A 304 -7.43 11.61 -33.82
N GLU A 305 -7.17 11.64 -35.12
CA GLU A 305 -7.72 10.66 -36.08
C GLU A 305 -7.18 9.23 -35.88
N LEU A 306 -6.03 9.08 -35.22
CA LEU A 306 -5.35 7.79 -35.01
C LEU A 306 -5.61 7.18 -33.64
N ALA A 307 -6.44 7.81 -32.81
CA ALA A 307 -6.68 7.39 -31.44
C ALA A 307 -8.16 7.41 -31.04
N PRO A 308 -8.98 6.47 -31.56
CA PRO A 308 -10.36 6.35 -31.14
C PRO A 308 -10.47 6.01 -29.65
N SER A 309 -11.48 6.56 -29.00
CA SER A 309 -11.80 6.24 -27.61
C SER A 309 -12.33 4.81 -27.45
N CYS A 310 -12.35 4.30 -26.21
CA CYS A 310 -12.97 2.99 -25.91
C CYS A 310 -14.45 2.95 -26.30
N ALA A 311 -15.15 4.08 -26.22
CA ALA A 311 -16.56 4.20 -26.60
C ALA A 311 -16.77 4.08 -28.11
N GLU A 312 -15.82 4.57 -28.91
CA GLU A 312 -15.88 4.52 -30.38
C GLU A 312 -15.41 3.17 -30.94
N ALA A 313 -14.39 2.58 -30.33
CA ALA A 313 -13.81 1.32 -30.80
C ALA A 313 -14.58 0.07 -30.36
N GLY A 314 -15.33 0.18 -29.25
CA GLY A 314 -15.97 -0.95 -28.58
C GLY A 314 -14.99 -1.76 -27.72
N VAL A 315 -15.49 -2.31 -26.61
CA VAL A 315 -14.71 -3.15 -25.69
C VAL A 315 -15.56 -4.29 -25.14
N LEU A 316 -15.01 -5.50 -25.11
CA LEU A 316 -15.64 -6.64 -24.45
C LEU A 316 -15.68 -6.36 -22.94
N GLY A 317 -16.86 -6.36 -22.33
CA GLY A 317 -17.07 -5.85 -20.96
C GLY A 317 -16.21 -6.49 -19.87
N VAL A 318 -15.77 -7.74 -20.06
CA VAL A 318 -14.88 -8.44 -19.12
C VAL A 318 -13.44 -7.92 -19.15
N MET A 319 -13.00 -7.31 -20.26
CA MET A 319 -11.62 -6.84 -20.43
C MET A 319 -11.22 -5.76 -19.40
N PRO A 320 -12.00 -4.66 -19.23
CA PRO A 320 -11.78 -3.74 -18.12
C PRO A 320 -11.81 -4.44 -16.75
N GLY A 321 -12.66 -5.44 -16.58
CA GLY A 321 -12.73 -6.32 -15.41
C GLY A 321 -11.37 -6.91 -15.05
N ILE A 322 -10.77 -7.66 -15.99
CA ILE A 322 -9.47 -8.32 -15.83
C ILE A 322 -8.38 -7.29 -15.49
N PHE A 323 -8.31 -6.22 -16.26
CA PHE A 323 -7.23 -5.23 -16.12
C PHE A 323 -7.36 -4.39 -14.86
N GLY A 324 -8.58 -4.06 -14.41
CA GLY A 324 -8.75 -3.37 -13.13
C GLY A 324 -8.45 -4.26 -11.92
N LEU A 325 -8.64 -5.58 -12.02
CA LEU A 325 -8.14 -6.52 -10.99
C LEU A 325 -6.61 -6.55 -10.93
N LEU A 326 -5.96 -6.55 -12.10
CA LEU A 326 -4.50 -6.44 -12.18
C LEU A 326 -4.00 -5.10 -11.63
N GLN A 327 -4.72 -3.99 -11.86
CA GLN A 327 -4.40 -2.70 -11.26
C GLN A 327 -4.50 -2.74 -9.73
N ALA A 328 -5.55 -3.35 -9.17
CA ALA A 328 -5.66 -3.52 -7.71
C ALA A 328 -4.50 -4.36 -7.16
N LEU A 329 -4.13 -5.46 -7.85
CA LEU A 329 -3.02 -6.32 -7.45
C LEU A 329 -1.68 -5.57 -7.44
N GLU A 330 -1.34 -4.85 -8.52
CA GLU A 330 -0.11 -4.04 -8.58
C GLU A 330 -0.09 -2.97 -7.50
N THR A 331 -1.23 -2.33 -7.25
CA THR A 331 -1.38 -1.32 -6.19
C THR A 331 -1.10 -1.92 -4.81
N ILE A 332 -1.67 -3.08 -4.48
CA ILE A 332 -1.42 -3.77 -3.20
C ILE A 332 0.06 -4.15 -3.08
N LYS A 333 0.70 -4.67 -4.14
CA LYS A 333 2.15 -4.96 -4.12
C LYS A 333 2.98 -3.73 -3.82
N ILE A 334 2.69 -2.60 -4.47
CA ILE A 334 3.38 -1.31 -4.26
C ILE A 334 3.20 -0.84 -2.81
N LEU A 335 1.96 -0.80 -2.33
CA LEU A 335 1.65 -0.36 -0.97
C LEU A 335 2.35 -1.24 0.07
N LEU A 336 2.38 -2.55 -0.11
CA LEU A 336 3.01 -3.47 0.82
C LEU A 336 4.53 -3.53 0.68
N GLY A 337 5.08 -3.20 -0.50
CA GLY A 337 6.49 -3.35 -0.81
C GLY A 337 6.88 -4.83 -1.00
N ILE A 338 5.99 -5.62 -1.60
CA ILE A 338 6.16 -7.08 -1.78
C ILE A 338 6.17 -7.46 -3.26
N GLY A 339 6.84 -8.57 -3.56
CA GLY A 339 6.97 -9.09 -4.92
C GLY A 339 7.69 -8.12 -5.86
N THR A 340 7.44 -8.26 -7.16
CA THR A 340 8.04 -7.40 -8.20
C THR A 340 6.93 -6.68 -8.96
N PRO A 341 6.75 -5.37 -8.75
CA PRO A 341 5.81 -4.57 -9.56
C PRO A 341 6.15 -4.62 -11.06
N LEU A 342 5.18 -4.29 -11.90
CA LEU A 342 5.37 -4.18 -13.37
C LEU A 342 6.15 -2.91 -13.78
N VAL A 343 7.05 -2.42 -12.95
CA VAL A 343 7.93 -1.30 -13.33
C VAL A 343 8.94 -1.78 -14.37
N GLY A 344 9.04 -1.06 -15.50
CA GLY A 344 9.92 -1.41 -16.61
C GLY A 344 9.43 -2.59 -17.47
N ARG A 345 8.24 -3.13 -17.17
CA ARG A 345 7.63 -4.28 -17.83
C ARG A 345 6.17 -3.97 -18.18
N MET A 346 5.67 -4.52 -19.27
CA MET A 346 4.28 -4.37 -19.67
C MET A 346 3.69 -5.75 -19.90
N LEU A 347 2.63 -6.07 -19.18
CA LEU A 347 1.86 -7.27 -19.41
C LEU A 347 0.77 -6.96 -20.42
N HIS A 348 0.73 -7.71 -21.51
CA HIS A 348 -0.31 -7.68 -22.52
C HIS A 348 -1.10 -8.99 -22.49
N TYR A 349 -2.40 -8.90 -22.76
CA TYR A 349 -3.30 -10.04 -22.84
C TYR A 349 -4.17 -9.92 -24.09
N ASP A 350 -4.16 -10.97 -24.91
CA ASP A 350 -5.11 -11.16 -26.01
C ASP A 350 -6.13 -12.23 -25.60
N ALA A 351 -7.39 -11.81 -25.45
CA ALA A 351 -8.46 -12.69 -25.00
C ALA A 351 -8.94 -13.69 -26.07
N LEU A 352 -8.67 -13.45 -27.36
CA LEU A 352 -9.08 -14.37 -28.41
C LEU A 352 -8.16 -15.59 -28.47
N SER A 353 -6.86 -15.38 -28.30
CA SER A 353 -5.86 -16.46 -28.20
C SER A 353 -5.73 -17.01 -26.78
N GLY A 354 -6.07 -16.21 -25.77
CA GLY A 354 -5.89 -16.55 -24.36
C GLY A 354 -4.43 -16.43 -23.90
N GLU A 355 -3.61 -15.66 -24.61
CA GLU A 355 -2.17 -15.56 -24.38
C GLU A 355 -1.79 -14.30 -23.59
N PHE A 356 -0.88 -14.49 -22.62
CA PHE A 356 -0.20 -13.39 -21.94
C PHE A 356 1.20 -13.21 -22.50
N MET A 357 1.55 -11.96 -22.82
CA MET A 357 2.87 -11.59 -23.30
C MET A 357 3.46 -10.50 -22.41
N GLU A 358 4.70 -10.69 -21.96
CA GLU A 358 5.44 -9.66 -21.26
C GLU A 358 6.39 -8.94 -22.24
N MET A 359 6.26 -7.61 -22.30
CA MET A 359 7.09 -6.72 -23.10
C MET A 359 7.93 -5.81 -22.21
N ARG A 360 9.05 -5.32 -22.75
CA ARG A 360 9.93 -4.38 -22.03
C ARG A 360 9.40 -2.95 -22.18
N ALA A 361 9.12 -2.29 -21.06
CA ALA A 361 8.68 -0.89 -20.99
C ALA A 361 9.82 0.00 -20.44
N LYS A 362 10.96 0.00 -21.13
CA LYS A 362 12.20 0.62 -20.62
C LYS A 362 12.09 2.14 -20.48
N ALA A 363 12.72 2.67 -19.44
CA ALA A 363 12.90 4.10 -19.28
C ALA A 363 13.79 4.66 -20.40
N ASN A 364 13.35 5.74 -21.05
CA ASN A 364 14.14 6.45 -22.05
C ASN A 364 15.17 7.34 -21.30
N PRO A 365 16.49 7.16 -21.52
CA PRO A 365 17.53 7.98 -20.88
C PRO A 365 17.46 9.46 -21.26
N SER A 366 16.86 9.78 -22.41
CA SER A 366 16.72 11.15 -22.92
C SER A 366 15.29 11.69 -22.78
N CYS A 367 14.46 11.09 -21.91
CA CYS A 367 13.09 11.56 -21.70
C CYS A 367 13.07 12.95 -21.07
N ARG A 368 12.46 13.92 -21.76
CA ARG A 368 12.34 15.32 -21.28
C ARG A 368 11.67 15.48 -19.92
N HIS A 369 10.93 14.47 -19.47
CA HIS A 369 10.14 14.54 -18.24
C HIS A 369 10.81 13.83 -17.07
N CYS A 370 11.47 12.69 -17.31
CA CYS A 370 11.93 11.82 -16.23
C CYS A 370 13.39 11.35 -16.35
N SER A 371 14.17 11.86 -17.32
CA SER A 371 15.62 11.64 -17.36
C SER A 371 16.31 12.21 -16.13
N ASP A 372 17.49 11.69 -15.80
CA ASP A 372 18.28 12.22 -14.69
C ASP A 372 18.62 13.69 -14.97
N GLY A 373 18.33 14.56 -14.00
CA GLY A 373 18.50 16.01 -14.15
C GLY A 373 17.45 16.71 -15.03
N ALA A 374 16.40 16.01 -15.49
CA ALA A 374 15.29 16.65 -16.18
C ALA A 374 14.60 17.67 -15.28
N VAL A 375 14.35 18.86 -15.81
CA VAL A 375 13.48 19.86 -15.19
C VAL A 375 12.08 19.62 -15.75
N PHE A 376 11.10 19.44 -14.88
CA PHE A 376 9.70 19.25 -15.29
C PHE A 376 9.25 20.42 -16.18
N PRO A 377 8.81 20.15 -17.43
CA PRO A 377 8.58 21.20 -18.42
C PRO A 377 7.28 21.99 -18.20
N GLY A 378 6.46 21.60 -17.23
CA GLY A 378 5.12 22.15 -17.00
C GLY A 378 4.04 21.26 -17.61
N TYR A 379 2.78 21.65 -17.42
CA TYR A 379 1.64 20.99 -18.02
C TYR A 379 1.30 21.61 -19.37
N GLU A 380 1.02 20.78 -20.37
CA GLU A 380 0.51 21.20 -21.67
C GLU A 380 -1.03 21.34 -21.62
N ASP A 381 -1.63 22.10 -22.54
CA ASP A 381 -3.07 21.98 -22.78
C ASP A 381 -3.31 20.70 -23.60
N TYR A 382 -3.40 19.57 -22.91
CA TYR A 382 -3.51 18.26 -23.56
C TYR A 382 -4.77 18.11 -24.40
N ALA A 383 -5.86 18.82 -24.07
CA ALA A 383 -7.07 18.78 -24.88
C ALA A 383 -6.82 19.49 -26.22
N GLN A 384 -6.12 20.63 -26.20
CA GLN A 384 -5.73 21.34 -27.40
C GLN A 384 -4.66 20.58 -28.21
N VAL A 385 -3.61 20.06 -27.57
CA VAL A 385 -2.53 19.31 -28.24
C VAL A 385 -3.06 18.03 -28.88
N CYS A 386 -3.93 17.29 -28.21
CA CYS A 386 -4.54 16.08 -28.76
C CYS A 386 -5.63 16.37 -29.81
N SER A 387 -6.13 17.60 -29.91
CA SER A 387 -7.11 18.00 -30.94
C SER A 387 -6.50 18.74 -32.12
N SER A 388 -5.24 19.20 -32.01
CA SER A 388 -4.52 19.85 -33.10
C SER A 388 -3.85 18.85 -34.04
N THR A 389 -4.04 19.01 -35.35
CA THR A 389 -3.26 18.31 -36.37
C THR A 389 -1.80 18.81 -36.29
N PRO A 390 -0.78 17.93 -36.21
CA PRO A 390 0.60 18.36 -36.32
C PRO A 390 0.81 19.10 -37.66
N PRO A 391 1.63 20.16 -37.71
CA PRO A 391 2.06 20.69 -39.00
C PRO A 391 2.72 19.54 -39.78
N LEU A 392 2.29 19.34 -41.03
CA LEU A 392 2.96 18.44 -41.97
C LEU A 392 4.46 18.75 -41.91
N ALA A 393 5.28 17.75 -41.55
CA ALA A 393 6.72 17.88 -41.66
C ALA A 393 7.03 18.21 -43.12
N ASP A 394 7.61 19.38 -43.37
CA ASP A 394 8.15 19.72 -44.68
C ASP A 394 9.18 18.65 -45.05
N ASP A 395 8.84 17.83 -46.05
CA ASP A 395 9.78 16.92 -46.70
C ASP A 395 10.99 17.74 -47.18
N LYS A 396 12.16 17.45 -46.61
CA LYS A 396 13.46 17.88 -47.13
C LYS A 396 14.34 16.68 -47.42
#